data_AF-A0A093HR05-F1
#
_entry.id   AF-A0A093HR05-F1
#
_cell.length_a   1.000
_cell.length_b   1.000
_cell.length_c   1.000
_cell.angle_alpha   90.00
_cell.angle_beta   90.00
_cell.angle_gamma   90.00
#
_symmetry.space_group_name_H-M   'P 1'
#
loop_
_entity.id
_entity.type
_entity.pdbx_description
1 polymer ?
#
loop_
_entity_poly.entity_id
_entity_poly.type
_entity_poly.pdbx_seq_one_letter_code
_entity_poly.pdbx_strand_id
1 'polypeptide(L)' 'TAYCGTPKSVPHASLRLKKTYSVGQVLHFKCQKGYDKQPPTSGTCTCKKVNGKIIWTPLDMQCTNDSSHKEGWSSPIIES' A
#
# COMPACT_ATOMS: atom_id res chain seq x y z
N THR A 1 7.89 12.22 -21.97
CA THR A 1 7.24 11.15 -21.18
C THR A 1 7.35 11.48 -19.70
N ALA A 2 6.29 11.25 -18.93
CA ALA A 2 6.25 11.52 -17.50
C ALA A 2 6.53 10.22 -16.72
N TYR A 3 7.42 10.27 -15.73
CA TYR A 3 7.83 9.11 -14.94
C TYR A 3 7.59 9.34 -13.44
N CYS A 4 7.18 8.29 -12.74
CA CYS A 4 7.20 8.27 -11.29
C CYS A 4 8.62 8.03 -10.77
N GLY A 5 8.92 8.66 -9.63
CA GLY A 5 10.07 8.29 -8.82
C GLY A 5 9.89 6.93 -8.14
N THR A 6 10.80 6.59 -7.24
CA THR A 6 10.76 5.35 -6.47
C THR A 6 9.44 5.25 -5.69
N PRO A 7 8.71 4.12 -5.78
CA PRO A 7 7.51 3.89 -4.98
C PRO A 7 7.84 3.82 -3.50
N LYS A 8 6.85 4.12 -2.65
CA LYS A 8 7.00 3.90 -1.21
C LYS A 8 7.26 2.41 -0.95
N SER A 9 8.26 2.13 -0.13
CA SER A 9 8.52 0.78 0.35
C SER A 9 7.53 0.44 1.45
N VAL A 10 6.88 -0.73 1.36
CA VAL A 10 6.07 -1.27 2.45
C VAL A 10 6.93 -2.31 3.19
N PRO A 11 7.18 -2.15 4.49
CA PRO A 11 7.95 -3.11 5.26
C PRO A 11 7.27 -4.48 5.20
N HIS A 12 8.09 -5.53 5.07
CA HIS A 12 7.62 -6.90 4.94
C HIS A 12 6.68 -7.16 3.75
N ALA A 13 6.73 -6.32 2.72
CA ALA A 13 6.05 -6.57 1.44
C ALA A 13 7.04 -6.85 0.33
N SER A 14 6.64 -7.75 -0.57
CA SER A 14 7.34 -8.06 -1.80
C SER A 14 6.78 -7.21 -2.94
N LEU A 15 7.66 -6.50 -3.64
CA LEU A 15 7.38 -5.75 -4.86
C LEU A 15 8.50 -6.01 -5.88
N ARG A 16 8.14 -6.11 -7.16
CA ARG A 16 9.12 -6.10 -8.26
C ARG A 16 9.50 -4.68 -8.62
N LEU A 17 10.65 -4.22 -8.11
CA LEU A 17 11.21 -2.93 -8.48
C LEU A 17 11.69 -2.94 -9.95
N LYS A 18 11.44 -1.85 -10.66
CA LYS A 18 11.94 -1.58 -12.02
C LYS A 18 12.81 -0.33 -12.01
N LYS A 19 13.68 -0.19 -13.02
CA LYS A 19 14.54 1.00 -13.19
C LYS A 19 13.72 2.27 -13.46
N THR A 20 12.60 2.16 -14.17
CA THR A 20 11.75 3.29 -14.53
C THR A 20 10.27 2.91 -14.44
N TYR A 21 9.45 3.87 -14.01
CA TYR A 21 8.00 3.72 -13.88
C TYR A 21 7.30 4.83 -14.66
N SER A 22 6.55 4.46 -15.70
CA SER A 22 5.75 5.41 -16.47
C SER A 22 4.47 5.78 -15.72
N VAL A 23 3.92 6.98 -15.98
CA VAL A 23 2.55 7.32 -15.56
C VAL A 23 1.57 6.28 -16.13
N GLY A 24 0.66 5.80 -15.30
CA GLY A 24 -0.25 4.68 -15.57
C GLY A 24 0.25 3.32 -15.11
N GLN A 25 1.53 3.19 -14.71
CA GLN A 25 2.08 1.92 -14.23
C GLN A 25 1.40 1.50 -12.91
N VAL A 26 1.01 0.22 -12.84
CA VAL A 26 0.43 -0.40 -11.65
C VAL A 26 1.46 -1.34 -11.01
N LEU A 27 1.71 -1.13 -9.73
CA LEU A 27 2.58 -1.95 -8.90
C LEU A 27 1.72 -2.80 -7.98
N HIS A 28 2.07 -4.08 -7.91
CA HIS A 28 1.40 -5.06 -7.05
C HIS A 28 2.29 -5.37 -5.87
N PHE A 29 1.77 -5.11 -4.67
CA PHE A 29 2.44 -5.42 -3.41
C PHE A 29 1.77 -6.62 -2.79
N LYS A 30 2.58 -7.50 -2.20
CA LYS A 30 2.10 -8.68 -1.47
C LYS A 30 2.91 -8.83 -0.20
N CYS A 31 2.25 -9.03 0.93
CA CYS A 31 2.94 -9.29 2.19
C CYS A 31 3.78 -10.57 2.10
N GLN A 32 4.95 -10.53 2.73
CA GLN A 32 5.80 -11.68 2.91
C GLN A 32 5.11 -12.69 3.84
N LYS A 33 5.40 -13.97 3.62
CA LYS A 33 4.87 -15.05 4.45
C LYS A 33 5.26 -14.83 5.91
N GLY A 34 4.27 -14.82 6.80
CA GLY A 34 4.45 -14.56 8.23
C GLY A 34 4.07 -13.13 8.65
N TYR A 35 3.90 -12.21 7.69
CA TYR A 35 3.42 -10.84 7.91
C TYR A 35 2.08 -10.57 7.22
N ASP A 36 1.41 -11.64 6.80
CA ASP A 36 0.09 -11.65 6.19
C ASP A 36 -1.02 -11.99 7.21
N LYS A 37 -0.78 -11.71 8.51
CA LYS A 37 -1.70 -12.07 9.60
C LYS A 37 -2.98 -11.23 9.63
N GLN A 38 -2.96 -10.04 9.04
CA GLN A 38 -4.12 -9.16 8.94
C GLN A 38 -4.36 -8.74 7.47
N PRO A 39 -5.62 -8.76 6.99
CA PRO A 39 -5.96 -8.17 5.70
C PRO A 39 -5.94 -6.63 5.79
N PRO A 40 -5.64 -5.92 4.69
CA PRO A 40 -5.33 -6.47 3.37
C PRO A 40 -3.86 -6.95 3.26
N THR A 41 -3.68 -8.20 2.84
CA THR A 41 -2.36 -8.85 2.67
C THR A 41 -1.71 -8.56 1.31
N SER A 42 -2.44 -7.85 0.45
CA SER A 42 -1.99 -7.42 -0.87
C SER A 42 -2.69 -6.13 -1.25
N GLY A 43 -2.03 -5.31 -2.05
CA GLY A 43 -2.62 -4.09 -2.57
C GLY A 43 -1.89 -3.60 -3.81
N THR A 44 -2.45 -2.56 -4.44
CA THR A 44 -1.89 -2.00 -5.66
C THR A 44 -1.67 -0.50 -5.54
N CYS A 45 -0.56 -0.05 -6.11
CA CYS A 45 -0.21 1.35 -6.17
C CYS A 45 -0.03 1.75 -7.63
N THR A 46 -0.70 2.82 -8.06
CA THR A 46 -0.65 3.29 -9.44
C THR A 46 0.09 4.62 -9.51
N CYS A 47 0.95 4.75 -10.51
CA CYS A 47 1.59 6.02 -10.83
C CYS A 47 0.56 6.91 -11.54
N LYS A 48 0.12 8.00 -10.92
CA LYS A 48 -0.86 8.94 -11.51
C LYS A 48 -0.33 10.37 -11.52
N LYS A 49 -0.75 11.13 -12.52
CA LYS A 49 -0.56 12.58 -12.54
C LYS A 49 -1.81 13.25 -12.00
N VAL A 50 -1.74 13.83 -10.81
CA VAL A 50 -2.84 14.51 -10.13
C VAL A 50 -2.48 15.97 -9.99
N ASN A 51 -3.33 16.86 -10.53
CA ASN A 51 -3.12 18.31 -10.51
C ASN A 51 -1.70 18.75 -10.95
N GLY A 52 -1.21 18.20 -12.05
CA GLY A 52 0.14 18.50 -12.56
C GLY A 52 1.29 17.73 -11.89
N LYS A 53 1.08 17.15 -10.70
CA LYS A 53 2.11 16.43 -9.93
C LYS A 53 2.03 14.93 -10.17
N ILE A 54 3.18 14.30 -10.38
CA ILE A 54 3.27 12.84 -10.50
C ILE A 54 3.39 12.24 -9.11
N ILE A 55 2.41 11.43 -8.71
CA ILE A 55 2.36 10.79 -7.40
C ILE A 55 2.00 9.31 -7.52
N TRP A 56 2.48 8.53 -6.57
CA TRP A 56 2.00 7.18 -6.32
C TRP A 56 0.68 7.27 -5.54
N THR A 57 -0.33 6.51 -5.94
CA THR A 57 -1.60 6.44 -5.20
C THR A 57 -1.35 5.93 -3.77
N PRO A 58 -2.15 6.37 -2.79
CA PRO A 58 -2.09 5.79 -1.46
C PRO A 58 -2.34 4.29 -1.52
N LEU A 59 -1.63 3.55 -0.66
CA LEU A 59 -1.74 2.11 -0.52
C LEU A 59 -2.10 1.85 0.95
N ASP A 60 -3.32 1.37 1.16
CA ASP A 60 -3.85 1.11 2.50
C ASP A 60 -3.62 -0.36 2.84
N MET A 61 -2.34 -0.71 3.08
CA MET A 61 -1.96 -2.05 3.51
C MET A 61 -0.84 -1.99 4.54
N GLN A 62 -0.90 -2.86 5.54
CA GLN A 62 0.17 -3.06 6.51
C GLN A 62 0.44 -4.56 6.65
N CYS A 63 1.68 -4.94 6.38
CA CYS A 63 2.14 -6.30 6.60
C CYS A 63 2.61 -6.41 8.04
N THR A 64 1.82 -7.09 8.86
CA THR A 64 2.12 -7.33 10.27
C THR A 64 2.12 -8.82 10.57
N ASN A 65 3.05 -9.26 11.40
CA ASN A 65 3.07 -10.61 11.97
C ASN A 65 2.26 -10.70 13.26
N ASP A 66 1.78 -9.56 13.76
CA ASP A 66 0.95 -9.47 14.93
C ASP A 66 -0.49 -9.74 14.53
N SER A 67 -1.10 -10.75 15.13
CA SER A 67 -2.53 -11.05 14.96
C SER A 67 -3.41 -10.13 15.79
N SER A 68 -2.83 -9.24 16.59
CA SER A 68 -3.59 -8.28 17.38
C SER A 68 -4.26 -7.30 16.43
N HIS A 69 -5.53 -7.57 16.16
CA HIS A 69 -6.49 -6.67 15.54
C HIS A 69 -6.20 -5.24 16.04
N LYS A 70 -5.54 -4.41 15.23
CA LYS A 70 -5.57 -2.96 15.47
C LYS A 70 -6.90 -2.48 14.91
N GLU A 71 -7.98 -2.87 15.58
CA GLU A 71 -9.25 -2.15 15.48
C GLU A 71 -9.04 -0.78 16.13
N GLY A 72 -8.64 0.18 15.31
CA GLY A 72 -8.77 1.59 15.59
C GLY A 72 -8.89 2.24 14.23
N TRP A 73 -10.09 2.58 13.74
CA TRP A 73 -11.02 3.51 14.36
C TRP A 73 -12.41 3.33 13.70
N SER A 74 -13.47 2.94 14.41
CA SER A 74 -14.45 3.89 14.96
C SER A 74 -15.45 3.13 15.85
N SER A 75 -15.50 3.42 17.15
CA SER A 75 -16.76 3.28 17.89
C SER A 75 -17.66 4.47 17.55
N PRO A 76 -18.99 4.32 17.69
CA PRO A 76 -19.61 5.00 18.82
C PRO A 76 -20.41 4.03 19.70
N ILE A 77 -20.07 4.07 20.99
CA ILE A 77 -20.93 4.06 22.18
C ILE A 77 -22.39 3.61 21.91
N ILE A 78 -22.78 2.41 22.34
CA ILE A 78 -24.13 2.18 22.87
C ILE A 78 -24.03 2.51 24.37
N GLU A 79 -24.60 3.64 24.76
CA GLU A 79 -25.14 3.82 26.12
C GLU A 79 -26.56 3.24 26.10
N SER A 80 -26.89 2.39 27.06
CA SER A 80 -28.23 1.88 27.33
C SER A 80 -28.43 1.79 28.83
#